data_AF-A0A7V9HCM5-F1
#
_entry.id   AF-A0A7V9HCM5-F1
#
_cell.length_a   1.000
_cell.length_b   1.000
_cell.length_c   1.000
_cell.angle_alpha   90.00
_cell.angle_beta   90.00
_cell.angle_gamma   90.00
#
_symmetry.space_group_name_H-M   'P 1'
#
loop_
_entity.id
_entity.type
_entity.pdbx_description
1 polymer ?
#
loop_
_entity_poly.entity_id
_entity_poly.type
_entity_poly.pdbx_seq_one_letter_code
_entity_poly.pdbx_strand_id
1 'polypeptide(L)' 'MELAVYCLTFAPAAAGLLEPLRSALAGQGEPTISMNRDEELLIFRCATGDFMLRARVSDALATVSDHDGWQRLFRPLP' A
#
# COMPACT_ATOMS: atom_id res chain seq x y z
N MET A 1 -13.51 -14.44 -7.43
CA MET A 1 -12.72 -13.62 -6.49
C MET A 1 -13.35 -12.25 -6.42
N GLU A 2 -13.57 -11.73 -5.22
CA GLU A 2 -14.10 -10.39 -5.01
C GLU A 2 -12.97 -9.36 -5.10
N LEU A 3 -13.29 -8.12 -5.45
CA LEU A 3 -12.31 -7.04 -5.50
C LEU A 3 -12.18 -6.41 -4.12
N ALA A 4 -11.06 -6.64 -3.44
CA ALA A 4 -10.73 -5.95 -2.20
C ALA A 4 -10.19 -4.54 -2.49
N VAL A 5 -10.58 -3.61 -1.62
CA VAL A 5 -10.12 -2.21 -1.64
C VAL A 5 -9.57 -1.85 -0.26
N TYR A 6 -8.38 -1.26 -0.23
CA TYR A 6 -7.76 -0.78 1.01
C TYR A 6 -7.25 0.63 0.79
N CYS A 7 -7.47 1.52 1.74
CA CYS A 7 -7.15 2.94 1.61
C CYS A 7 -6.26 3.41 2.77
N LEU A 8 -5.23 4.17 2.44
CA LEU A 8 -4.32 4.78 3.40
C LEU A 8 -4.17 6.27 3.09
N THR A 9 -4.12 7.12 4.11
CA THR A 9 -3.54 8.45 3.97
C THR A 9 -2.03 8.38 4.16
N PHE A 10 -1.30 9.34 3.62
CA PHE A 10 0.15 9.45 3.82
C PHE A 10 0.60 10.88 4.05
N ALA A 11 1.63 11.06 4.88
CA ALA A 11 2.22 12.36 5.13
C ALA A 11 3.05 12.84 3.93
N PRO A 12 3.19 14.16 3.69
CA PRO A 12 4.02 14.69 2.60
C PRO A 12 5.47 14.16 2.59
N ALA A 13 6.04 13.90 3.78
CA ALA A 13 7.36 13.31 3.93
C ALA A 13 7.51 11.91 3.30
N ALA A 14 6.40 11.20 3.09
CA ALA A 14 6.36 9.87 2.49
C ALA A 14 6.24 9.91 0.96
N ALA A 15 6.14 11.10 0.34
CA ALA A 15 6.00 11.22 -1.12
C ALA A 15 7.16 10.56 -1.89
N GLY A 16 8.38 10.58 -1.33
CA GLY A 16 9.55 9.91 -1.92
C GLY A 16 9.49 8.37 -1.89
N LEU A 17 8.59 7.79 -1.08
CA LEU A 17 8.42 6.34 -0.95
C LEU A 17 7.37 5.76 -1.92
N LEU A 18 6.64 6.60 -2.65
CA LEU A 18 5.55 6.14 -3.51
C LEU A 18 6.01 5.30 -4.70
N GLU A 19 7.09 5.71 -5.37
CA GLU A 19 7.66 4.94 -6.50
C GLU A 19 8.29 3.62 -6.02
N PRO A 20 9.09 3.59 -4.93
CA PRO A 20 9.50 2.34 -4.30
C PRO A 20 8.32 1.44 -3.94
N LEU A 21 7.22 2.01 -3.42
CA LEU A 21 6.03 1.24 -3.02
C LEU A 21 5.35 0.58 -4.22
N ARG A 22 5.23 1.30 -5.35
CA ARG A 22 4.73 0.71 -6.60
C ARG A 22 5.57 -0.49 -7.04
N SER A 23 6.89 -0.34 -6.99
CA SER A 23 7.83 -1.40 -7.36
C SER A 23 7.69 -2.63 -6.46
N ALA A 24 7.63 -2.41 -5.13
CA ALA A 24 7.45 -3.48 -4.15
C ALA A 24 6.13 -4.25 -4.37
N LEU A 25 5.02 -3.54 -4.60
CA LEU A 25 3.71 -4.16 -4.87
C LEU A 25 3.70 -4.98 -6.17
N ALA A 26 4.38 -4.52 -7.22
CA ALA A 26 4.53 -5.26 -8.47
C ALA A 26 5.37 -6.53 -8.30
N GLY A 27 6.33 -6.54 -7.37
CA GLY A 27 7.19 -7.68 -7.07
C GLY A 27 6.53 -8.81 -6.25
N GLN A 28 5.35 -8.60 -5.67
CA GLN A 28 4.68 -9.57 -4.79
C GLN A 28 3.89 -10.67 -5.52
N GLY A 29 3.91 -10.71 -6.86
CA GLY A 29 3.23 -11.74 -7.66
C GLY A 29 1.72 -11.53 -7.81
N GLU A 30 1.04 -12.56 -8.33
CA GLU A 30 -0.37 -12.50 -8.73
C GLU A 30 -1.34 -12.86 -7.58
N PRO A 31 -2.53 -12.24 -7.52
CA PRO A 31 -3.01 -11.15 -8.38
C PRO A 31 -2.29 -9.83 -8.07
N THR A 32 -2.03 -9.03 -9.12
CA THR A 32 -1.32 -7.75 -9.00
C THR A 32 -2.13 -6.74 -8.19
N ILE A 33 -1.47 -6.03 -7.28
CA ILE A 33 -2.08 -4.94 -6.52
C ILE A 33 -1.97 -3.66 -7.34
N SER A 34 -3.12 -3.09 -7.69
CA SER A 34 -3.20 -1.76 -8.30
C SER A 34 -3.13 -0.69 -7.22
N MET A 35 -2.26 0.31 -7.38
CA MET A 35 -2.14 1.44 -6.46
C MET A 35 -2.46 2.75 -7.20
N ASN A 36 -3.49 3.47 -6.74
CA ASN A 36 -3.82 4.81 -7.21
C ASN A 36 -3.52 5.82 -6.11
N ARG A 37 -3.11 7.03 -6.51
CA ARG A 37 -2.94 8.16 -5.60
C ARG A 37 -3.96 9.23 -5.95
N ASP A 38 -4.55 9.82 -4.92
CA ASP A 38 -5.41 11.00 -4.99
C ASP A 38 -4.98 11.95 -3.86
N GLU A 39 -4.27 13.03 -4.19
CA GLU A 39 -3.69 13.96 -3.19
C GLU A 39 -2.81 13.26 -2.12
N GLU A 40 -3.33 13.17 -0.88
CA GLU A 40 -2.73 12.50 0.30
C GLU A 40 -3.33 11.11 0.57
N LEU A 41 -4.19 10.61 -0.33
CA LEU A 41 -4.83 9.30 -0.28
C LEU A 41 -4.16 8.32 -1.24
N LEU A 42 -3.95 7.10 -0.77
CA LEU A 42 -3.56 5.93 -1.55
C LEU A 42 -4.68 4.91 -1.51
N ILE A 43 -5.02 4.40 -2.69
CA ILE A 43 -6.08 3.41 -2.87
C ILE A 43 -5.47 2.17 -3.51
N PHE A 44 -5.50 1.06 -2.78
CA PHE A 44 -5.02 -0.24 -3.20
C PHE A 44 -6.19 -1.12 -3.59
N ARG A 45 -6.09 -1.80 -4.73
CA ARG A 45 -7.13 -2.70 -5.26
C ARG A 45 -6.51 -4.00 -5.72
N CYS A 46 -7.13 -5.12 -5.37
CA CYS A 46 -6.65 -6.43 -5.78
C CYS A 46 -7.80 -7.45 -5.74
N ALA A 47 -7.85 -8.36 -6.71
CA ALA A 47 -8.84 -9.44 -6.74
C ALA A 47 -8.45 -10.55 -5.73
N THR A 48 -8.46 -10.23 -4.44
CA THR A 48 -8.11 -11.11 -3.32
C THR A 48 -9.01 -10.78 -2.11
N GLY A 49 -8.83 -11.46 -0.98
CA GLY A 49 -9.53 -11.10 0.26
C GLY A 49 -8.95 -9.84 0.92
N ASP A 50 -9.79 -9.05 1.60
CA ASP A 50 -9.38 -7.82 2.31
C ASP A 50 -8.18 -8.06 3.24
N PHE A 51 -8.23 -9.12 4.05
CA PHE A 51 -7.14 -9.49 4.95
C PHE A 51 -5.81 -9.68 4.21
N MET A 52 -5.85 -10.36 3.06
CA MET A 52 -4.67 -10.63 2.26
C MET A 52 -4.15 -9.37 1.57
N LEU A 53 -5.05 -8.51 1.09
CA LEU A 53 -4.68 -7.20 0.54
C LEU A 53 -3.97 -6.35 1.61
N ARG A 54 -4.52 -6.26 2.83
CA ARG A 54 -3.92 -5.50 3.93
C ARG A 54 -2.56 -6.04 4.34
N ALA A 55 -2.41 -7.36 4.43
CA ALA A 55 -1.14 -7.99 4.76
C ALA A 55 -0.06 -7.68 3.72
N ARG A 56 -0.40 -7.83 2.43
CA ARG A 56 0.52 -7.54 1.31
C ARG A 56 0.90 -6.07 1.23
N VAL A 57 -0.06 -5.15 1.39
CA VAL A 57 0.22 -3.71 1.42
C VAL A 57 1.11 -3.34 2.61
N SER A 58 0.87 -3.92 3.79
CA SER A 58 1.68 -3.67 4.99
C SER A 58 3.12 -4.18 4.84
N ASP A 59 3.29 -5.34 4.21
CA ASP A 59 4.61 -5.91 3.87
C ASP A 59 5.39 -5.02 2.90
N ALA A 60 4.72 -4.53 1.84
CA ALA A 60 5.32 -3.62 0.89
C ALA A 60 5.71 -2.28 1.54
N LEU A 61 4.87 -1.76 2.44
CA LEU A 61 5.16 -0.55 3.21
C LEU A 61 6.34 -0.72 4.16
N ALA A 62 6.43 -1.86 4.84
CA ALA A 62 7.56 -2.18 5.69
C ALA A 62 8.86 -2.28 4.86
N THR A 63 8.80 -2.90 3.68
CA THR A 63 9.98 -3.02 2.80
C THR A 63 10.52 -1.66 2.37
N VAL A 64 9.66 -0.72 1.98
CA VAL A 64 10.10 0.59 1.50
C VAL A 64 10.46 1.58 2.61
N SER A 65 10.07 1.30 3.85
CA SER A 65 10.38 2.13 5.01
C SER A 65 11.55 1.60 5.85
N ASP A 66 12.34 0.65 5.34
CA ASP A 66 13.41 -0.03 6.11
C ASP A 66 12.88 -0.76 7.37
N HIS A 67 11.69 -1.34 7.26
CA HIS A 67 10.97 -2.09 8.30
C HIS A 67 10.56 -1.32 9.56
N ASP A 68 11.04 -0.09 9.78
CA ASP A 68 10.65 0.73 10.93
C ASP A 68 9.69 1.86 10.56
N GLY A 69 8.67 2.06 11.39
CA GLY A 69 7.96 3.34 11.44
C GLY A 69 7.05 3.71 10.26
N TRP A 70 6.80 2.84 9.26
CA TRP A 70 5.90 3.18 8.14
C TRP A 70 4.53 3.67 8.61
N GLN A 71 4.05 3.14 9.73
CA GLN A 71 2.78 3.56 10.33
C GLN A 71 2.77 5.07 10.63
N ARG A 72 3.89 5.69 11.00
CA ARG A 72 3.97 7.15 11.21
C ARG A 72 3.74 7.95 9.93
N LEU A 73 4.07 7.35 8.79
CA LEU A 73 4.01 7.95 7.47
C LEU A 73 2.71 7.63 6.74
N PHE A 74 2.11 6.45 6.99
CA PHE A 74 0.89 5.99 6.35
C PHE A 74 -0.14 5.55 7.40
N ARG A 75 -1.38 6.06 7.30
CA ARG A 75 -2.45 5.76 8.24
C ARG A 75 -3.65 5.17 7.52
N PRO A 76 -4.26 4.08 8.02
CA PRO A 76 -5.51 3.59 7.46
C PRO A 76 -6.61 4.61 7.66
N LEU A 77 -7.51 4.71 6.68
CA LEU A 77 -8.77 5.41 6.88
C LEU A 77 -9.64 4.64 7.89
N PRO A 78 -10.41 5.36 8.75
CA PRO A 78 -11.37 4.76 9.66
C PRO A 78 -12.53 4.07 8.94
#